data_AF-A8N2H5-F1
#
_entry.id   AF-A8N2H5-F1
#
_cell.length_a   1.000
_cell.length_b   1.000
_cell.length_c   1.000
_cell.angle_alpha   90.00
_cell.angle_beta   90.00
_cell.angle_gamma   90.00
#
_symmetry.space_group_name_H-M   'P 1'
#
loop_
_entity.id
_entity.type
_entity.pdbx_description
1 polymer ?
#
loop_
_entity_poly.entity_id
_entity_poly.type
_entity_poly.pdbx_seq_one_letter_code
_entity_poly.pdbx_strand_id
1 'polypeptide(L)'
;MGLHLPVIESTNSWFPVQELIAPAKPGRPNSAAITGRDNFFQTSQYQMRLPPIAYHVFRRPLPYQPTWNLQEKIHQIQLQQRRESSNHKDLLLLLEHRPVYTSGRRQTEPYIKDERERLTQIGADFVTATRGGQLTYHGPGQIVGYPLLDLSRYSPVMGARDYVCRMERLLQIHLKEAHAVDHCPSEHTGVFLDPRTKVASIGVQVRHRLTSHGFAINVTQEPCRWFDRIVACGLDDVRAGSIEGASGKALTVEGEMPGLIERFGRLYERDMVTLDLTEDSPINRAILVLEEEASAMGSWNRAPLDSH
;
A
#
# COMPACT_ATOMS: atom_id res chain seq x y z
N MET A 1 30.93 20.72 34.93
CA MET A 1 30.66 20.67 33.48
C MET A 1 29.81 19.45 33.21
N GLY A 2 28.53 19.65 32.90
CA GLY A 2 27.58 18.58 32.62
C GLY A 2 26.25 19.24 32.26
N LEU A 3 26.04 19.48 30.97
CA LEU A 3 24.81 20.07 30.45
C LEU A 3 23.74 18.99 30.35
N HIS A 4 22.68 19.13 31.14
CA HIS A 4 21.42 18.40 30.96
C HIS A 4 20.64 19.03 29.80
N LEU A 5 20.23 18.20 28.83
CA LEU A 5 19.21 18.54 27.85
C LEU A 5 17.88 17.89 28.27
N PRO A 6 16.74 18.59 28.20
CA PRO A 6 15.46 18.04 28.59
C PRO A 6 14.87 17.13 27.51
N VAL A 7 14.22 16.06 27.96
CA VAL A 7 13.38 15.18 27.16
C VAL A 7 12.10 15.92 26.78
N ILE A 8 11.85 16.08 25.49
CA ILE A 8 10.57 16.59 24.97
C ILE A 8 9.65 15.38 24.77
N GLU A 9 8.70 15.21 25.69
CA GLU A 9 7.56 14.31 25.50
C GLU A 9 6.68 14.84 24.36
N SER A 10 6.59 14.06 23.27
CA SER A 10 5.62 14.33 22.22
C SER A 10 4.29 13.65 22.57
N THR A 11 3.33 14.44 23.01
CA THR A 11 1.94 14.01 23.25
C THR A 11 1.27 13.74 21.90
N ASN A 12 1.32 12.50 21.42
CA ASN A 12 0.47 12.03 20.32
C ASN A 12 -0.92 11.66 20.88
N SER A 13 -1.83 12.62 20.90
CA SER A 13 -3.26 12.36 21.16
C SER A 13 -3.93 11.84 19.89
N TRP A 14 -4.45 10.60 19.89
CA TRP A 14 -5.38 10.16 18.85
C TRP A 14 -6.53 9.31 19.40
N PHE A 15 -7.74 9.79 19.09
CA PHE A 15 -9.04 9.22 19.45
C PHE A 15 -9.48 8.12 18.46
N PRO A 16 -10.30 7.14 18.90
CA PRO A 16 -10.89 6.12 18.03
C PRO A 16 -11.95 6.72 17.08
N VAL A 17 -11.95 6.27 15.82
CA VAL A 17 -12.86 6.72 14.72
C VAL A 17 -14.21 5.98 14.78
N GLN A 18 -14.84 5.88 15.97
CA GLN A 18 -16.08 5.12 16.14
C GLN A 18 -17.29 5.92 16.65
N GLU A 19 -17.13 7.18 17.02
CA GLU A 19 -18.27 8.03 17.35
C GLU A 19 -18.19 9.30 16.51
N LEU A 20 -19.18 9.49 15.63
CA LEU A 20 -19.67 10.77 15.06
C LEU A 20 -20.50 10.46 13.80
N ILE A 21 -21.66 9.84 14.00
CA ILE A 21 -22.74 9.87 13.02
C ILE A 21 -23.93 10.54 13.70
N ALA A 22 -24.11 11.84 13.41
CA ALA A 22 -25.36 12.55 13.65
C ALA A 22 -25.70 13.39 12.40
N PRO A 23 -26.93 13.33 11.87
CA PRO A 23 -27.29 14.03 10.65
C PRO A 23 -27.47 15.54 10.88
N ALA A 24 -26.95 16.35 9.94
CA ALA A 24 -27.08 17.79 9.95
C ALA A 24 -28.52 18.25 9.62
N LYS A 25 -29.01 19.28 10.34
CA LYS A 25 -30.28 19.97 10.04
C LYS A 25 -30.10 21.00 8.91
N PRO A 26 -31.14 21.25 8.08
CA PRO A 26 -31.02 22.21 6.97
C PRO A 26 -31.19 23.66 7.44
N GLY A 27 -30.26 24.53 7.03
CA GLY A 27 -30.31 25.98 7.20
C GLY A 27 -31.09 26.69 6.07
N ARG A 28 -31.74 27.81 6.41
CA ARG A 28 -32.56 28.66 5.51
C ARG A 28 -31.70 29.49 4.54
N PRO A 29 -32.25 29.91 3.38
CA PRO A 29 -31.52 30.74 2.43
C PRO A 29 -31.62 32.22 2.82
N ASN A 30 -30.59 33.01 2.50
CA ASN A 30 -30.68 34.46 2.48
C ASN A 30 -30.25 35.00 1.12
N SER A 31 -31.12 35.81 0.55
CA SER A 31 -31.00 36.47 -0.75
C SER A 31 -30.37 37.86 -0.59
N ALA A 32 -29.38 38.19 -1.41
CA ALA A 32 -29.13 39.56 -1.83
C ALA A 32 -28.32 39.56 -3.13
N ALA A 33 -28.96 40.04 -4.21
CA ALA A 33 -28.31 40.39 -5.46
C ALA A 33 -27.90 41.86 -5.40
N ILE A 34 -26.65 42.19 -5.75
CA ILE A 34 -26.27 43.52 -6.21
C ILE A 34 -25.32 43.36 -7.40
N THR A 35 -25.69 44.05 -8.47
CA THR A 35 -25.10 44.14 -9.80
C THR A 35 -23.87 45.04 -9.86
N GLY A 36 -22.86 44.69 -10.65
CA GLY A 36 -21.79 45.59 -11.07
C GLY A 36 -20.81 44.90 -12.02
N ARG A 37 -20.80 45.34 -13.28
CA ARG A 37 -19.88 44.89 -14.35
C ARG A 37 -18.46 45.35 -14.03
N ASP A 38 -17.45 44.53 -14.33
CA ASP A 38 -16.41 44.86 -15.31
C ASP A 38 -15.28 43.81 -15.32
N ASN A 39 -14.81 43.54 -16.54
CA ASN A 39 -13.78 42.60 -16.94
C ASN A 39 -12.56 42.54 -16.01
N PHE A 40 -12.36 41.40 -15.34
CA PHE A 40 -11.04 40.95 -14.89
C PHE A 40 -10.83 39.50 -15.33
N PHE A 41 -10.02 39.37 -16.39
CA PHE A 41 -9.18 38.24 -16.75
C PHE A 41 -9.75 36.83 -16.61
N GLN A 42 -10.04 36.24 -17.77
CA GLN A 42 -9.85 34.82 -18.03
C GLN A 42 -8.40 34.42 -17.65
N THR A 43 -8.15 34.12 -16.38
CA THR A 43 -7.06 33.22 -16.01
C THR A 43 -7.56 31.82 -16.24
N SER A 44 -7.22 31.30 -17.42
CA SER A 44 -7.15 29.87 -17.69
C SER A 44 -6.66 29.16 -16.42
N GLN A 45 -7.49 28.28 -15.87
CA GLN A 45 -7.13 27.36 -14.81
C GLN A 45 -6.05 26.42 -15.35
N TYR A 46 -4.79 26.87 -15.35
CA TYR A 46 -3.64 25.97 -15.36
C TYR A 46 -3.65 25.29 -13.99
N GLN A 47 -4.53 24.29 -13.81
CA GLN A 47 -4.33 23.30 -12.76
C GLN A 47 -2.94 22.72 -13.03
N MET A 48 -1.95 23.13 -12.23
CA MET A 48 -0.63 22.53 -12.28
C MET A 48 -0.81 21.05 -12.00
N ARG A 49 -0.81 20.24 -13.05
CA ARG A 49 -0.85 18.79 -12.93
C ARG A 49 0.35 18.38 -12.08
N LEU A 50 0.10 17.51 -11.11
CA LEU A 50 1.18 16.97 -10.29
C LEU A 50 2.20 16.27 -11.19
N PRO A 51 3.49 16.23 -10.80
CA PRO A 51 4.51 15.52 -11.56
C PRO A 51 4.11 14.07 -11.83
N PRO A 52 4.63 13.42 -12.89
CA PRO A 52 4.35 12.01 -13.13
C PRO A 52 4.76 11.14 -11.94
N ILE A 53 4.15 9.96 -11.82
CA ILE A 53 4.54 8.92 -10.87
C ILE A 53 5.47 7.97 -11.61
N ALA A 54 6.70 7.85 -11.11
CA ALA A 54 7.62 6.87 -11.64
C ALA A 54 7.26 5.48 -11.09
N TYR A 55 7.29 4.44 -11.91
CA TYR A 55 7.01 3.08 -11.45
C TYR A 55 8.14 2.11 -11.79
N HIS A 56 8.29 1.10 -10.94
CA HIS A 56 9.21 -0.02 -11.19
C HIS A 56 8.50 -1.33 -10.87
N VAL A 57 8.65 -2.31 -11.77
CA VAL A 57 8.10 -3.66 -11.61
C VAL A 57 9.27 -4.62 -11.42
N PHE A 58 9.36 -5.20 -10.22
CA PHE A 58 10.36 -6.24 -9.94
C PHE A 58 9.93 -7.56 -10.57
N ARG A 59 10.83 -8.18 -11.35
CA ARG A 59 10.53 -9.42 -12.10
C ARG A 59 10.67 -10.70 -11.28
N ARG A 60 11.19 -10.61 -10.05
CA ARG A 60 11.45 -11.75 -9.17
C ARG A 60 10.84 -11.49 -7.79
N PRO A 61 10.32 -12.53 -7.12
CA PRO A 61 9.91 -12.42 -5.74
C PRO A 61 11.04 -11.95 -4.81
N LEU A 62 10.78 -10.89 -4.06
CA LEU A 62 11.77 -10.22 -3.22
C LEU A 62 11.69 -10.67 -1.75
N PRO A 63 12.83 -10.79 -1.04
CA PRO A 63 12.81 -10.97 0.41
C PRO A 63 12.20 -9.73 1.10
N TYR A 64 11.40 -9.95 2.14
CA TYR A 64 10.62 -8.87 2.75
C TYR A 64 11.50 -7.81 3.43
N GLN A 65 12.44 -8.23 4.28
CA GLN A 65 13.25 -7.30 5.07
C GLN A 65 14.13 -6.38 4.20
N PRO A 66 14.86 -6.87 3.17
CA PRO A 66 15.60 -5.99 2.26
C PRO A 66 14.68 -5.04 1.48
N THR A 67 13.48 -5.49 1.09
CA THR A 67 12.49 -4.63 0.42
C THR A 67 11.97 -3.53 1.35
N TRP A 68 11.75 -3.83 2.64
CA TRP A 68 11.39 -2.82 3.61
C TRP A 68 12.53 -1.82 3.82
N ASN A 69 13.78 -2.28 3.92
CA ASN A 69 14.94 -1.40 4.00
C ASN A 69 15.04 -0.45 2.78
N LEU A 70 14.70 -0.92 1.58
CA LEU A 70 14.59 -0.08 0.39
C LEU A 70 13.55 1.04 0.57
N GLN A 71 12.36 0.72 1.09
CA GLN A 71 11.32 1.72 1.36
C GLN A 71 11.79 2.77 2.37
N GLU A 72 12.47 2.36 3.45
CA GLU A 72 13.04 3.29 4.42
C GLU A 72 14.09 4.21 3.77
N LYS A 73 14.96 3.66 2.92
CA LYS A 73 15.98 4.44 2.20
C LYS A 73 15.34 5.46 1.26
N ILE A 74 14.33 5.05 0.49
CA ILE A 74 13.59 5.95 -0.40
C ILE A 74 12.89 7.05 0.40
N HIS A 75 12.27 6.70 1.53
CA HIS A 75 11.64 7.67 2.42
C HIS A 75 12.63 8.75 2.89
N GLN A 76 13.83 8.37 3.32
CA GLN A 76 14.86 9.33 3.73
C GLN A 76 15.30 10.22 2.57
N ILE A 77 15.48 9.66 1.37
CA ILE A 77 15.85 10.42 0.16
C ILE A 77 14.75 11.43 -0.19
N GLN A 78 13.49 11.01 -0.22
CA GLN A 78 12.35 11.90 -0.49
C GLN A 78 12.25 13.01 0.54
N LEU A 79 12.43 12.69 1.83
CA LEU A 79 12.39 13.67 2.91
C LEU A 79 13.51 14.71 2.77
N GLN A 80 14.73 14.27 2.45
CA GLN A 80 15.87 15.16 2.21
C GLN A 80 15.62 16.07 0.99
N GLN A 81 15.31 15.49 -0.17
CA GLN A 81 15.07 16.23 -1.41
C GLN A 81 13.92 17.23 -1.28
N ARG A 82 12.86 16.88 -0.53
CA ARG A 82 11.76 17.80 -0.24
C ARG A 82 12.23 19.04 0.52
N ARG A 83 13.15 18.90 1.48
CA ARG A 83 13.71 20.03 2.24
C ARG A 83 14.58 20.94 1.37
N GLU A 84 15.28 20.36 0.39
CA GLU A 84 16.25 21.08 -0.43
C GLU A 84 15.62 21.80 -1.63
N SER A 85 14.74 21.13 -2.39
CA SER A 85 14.28 21.66 -3.68
C SER A 85 12.80 21.41 -4.02
N SER A 86 12.04 20.78 -3.12
CA SER A 86 10.65 20.31 -3.39
C SER A 86 10.49 19.38 -4.60
N ASN A 87 11.59 19.05 -5.29
CA ASN A 87 11.65 18.23 -6.49
C ASN A 87 12.14 16.83 -6.12
N HIS A 88 11.21 15.97 -5.71
CA HIS A 88 11.45 14.55 -5.47
C HIS A 88 10.42 13.73 -6.25
N LYS A 89 10.81 12.54 -6.70
CA LYS A 89 9.93 11.63 -7.44
C LYS A 89 8.98 10.92 -6.48
N ASP A 90 7.70 10.86 -6.84
CA ASP A 90 6.77 9.90 -6.26
C ASP A 90 6.92 8.57 -7.02
N LEU A 91 6.82 7.47 -6.29
CA LEU A 91 7.08 6.13 -6.84
C LEU A 91 5.91 5.18 -6.64
N LEU A 92 5.71 4.26 -7.58
CA LEU A 92 4.94 3.04 -7.40
C LEU A 92 5.86 1.84 -7.63
N LEU A 93 6.18 1.12 -6.58
CA LEU A 93 6.90 -0.15 -6.70
C LEU A 93 5.87 -1.29 -6.73
N LEU A 94 5.98 -2.18 -7.72
CA LEU A 94 5.16 -3.37 -7.85
C LEU A 94 6.04 -4.60 -7.85
N LEU A 95 5.69 -5.60 -7.06
CA LEU A 95 6.49 -6.79 -6.84
C LEU A 95 5.66 -7.94 -6.31
N GLU A 96 6.29 -9.11 -6.26
CA GLU A 96 5.88 -10.23 -5.42
C GLU A 96 6.89 -10.36 -4.26
N HIS A 97 6.45 -10.89 -3.14
CA HIS A 97 7.37 -11.30 -2.08
C HIS A 97 7.67 -12.78 -2.18
N ARG A 98 8.82 -13.18 -1.64
CA ARG A 98 9.01 -14.56 -1.21
C ARG A 98 8.03 -14.88 -0.07
N PRO A 99 7.67 -16.16 0.15
CA PRO A 99 6.73 -16.53 1.21
C PRO A 99 7.15 -15.94 2.56
N VAL A 100 6.32 -15.06 3.11
CA VAL A 100 6.61 -14.35 4.36
C VAL A 100 5.32 -14.07 5.11
N TYR A 101 5.36 -14.32 6.41
CA TYR A 101 4.37 -13.82 7.34
C TYR A 101 4.87 -12.53 7.98
N THR A 102 4.01 -11.53 8.05
CA THR A 102 4.34 -10.24 8.66
C THR A 102 3.41 -9.92 9.80
N SER A 103 3.95 -9.69 11.00
CA SER A 103 3.19 -9.20 12.14
C SER A 103 3.21 -7.67 12.16
N GLY A 104 2.03 -7.05 12.27
CA GLY A 104 1.91 -5.60 12.44
C GLY A 104 2.00 -5.18 13.91
N ARG A 105 1.91 -3.86 14.18
CA ARG A 105 2.12 -3.25 15.52
C ARG A 105 1.12 -3.64 16.62
N ARG A 106 0.06 -4.41 16.33
CA ARG A 106 -1.06 -4.68 17.24
C ARG A 106 -1.02 -6.06 17.94
N GLN A 107 0.10 -6.78 17.89
CA GLN A 107 0.20 -8.13 18.45
C GLN A 107 1.09 -8.20 19.70
N THR A 108 0.75 -9.10 20.63
CA THR A 108 1.42 -9.31 21.92
C THR A 108 2.60 -10.27 21.82
N GLU A 109 3.71 -9.97 22.49
CA GLU A 109 5.01 -10.69 22.42
C GLU A 109 4.94 -12.23 22.57
N PRO A 110 4.20 -12.84 23.52
CA PRO A 110 4.22 -14.29 23.68
C PRO A 110 3.61 -15.04 22.49
N TYR A 111 2.46 -14.55 21.99
CA TYR A 111 1.76 -15.12 20.84
C TYR A 111 2.59 -15.04 19.55
N ILE A 112 3.37 -13.96 19.38
CA ILE A 112 4.22 -13.79 18.20
C ILE A 112 5.37 -14.80 18.15
N LYS A 113 5.90 -15.21 19.31
CA LYS A 113 7.04 -16.13 19.35
C LYS A 113 6.66 -17.52 18.86
N ASP A 114 5.60 -18.10 19.43
CA ASP A 114 5.12 -19.43 19.05
C ASP A 114 4.71 -19.46 17.57
N GLU A 115 4.05 -18.40 17.12
CA GLU A 115 3.59 -18.28 15.74
C GLU A 115 4.76 -18.11 14.76
N ARG A 116 5.80 -17.35 15.15
CA ARG A 116 7.05 -17.25 14.37
C ARG A 116 7.69 -18.62 14.19
N GLU A 117 7.88 -19.37 15.27
CA GLU A 117 8.52 -20.69 15.20
C GLU A 117 7.74 -21.65 14.30
N ARG A 118 6.41 -21.74 14.49
CA ARG A 118 5.52 -22.59 13.69
C ARG A 118 5.53 -22.21 12.21
N LEU A 119 5.42 -20.92 11.90
CA LEU A 119 5.31 -20.44 10.52
C LEU A 119 6.63 -20.51 9.75
N THR A 120 7.76 -20.39 10.44
CA THR A 120 9.07 -20.62 9.81
C THR A 120 9.32 -22.09 9.49
N GLN A 121 8.83 -23.03 10.31
CA GLN A 121 8.94 -24.47 10.05
C GLN A 121 8.19 -24.91 8.78
N ILE A 122 7.07 -24.25 8.44
CA ILE A 122 6.32 -24.55 7.20
C ILE A 122 6.92 -23.89 5.95
N GLY A 123 8.08 -23.23 6.08
CA GLY A 123 8.87 -22.80 4.93
C GLY A 123 8.65 -21.36 4.46
N ALA A 124 8.13 -20.48 5.32
CA ALA A 124 8.02 -19.04 5.08
C ALA A 124 8.89 -18.22 6.04
N ASP A 125 9.34 -17.04 5.61
CA ASP A 125 9.98 -16.08 6.49
C ASP A 125 8.98 -15.49 7.49
N PHE A 126 9.45 -14.93 8.60
CA PHE A 126 8.61 -14.18 9.54
C PHE A 126 9.27 -12.85 9.92
N VAL A 127 8.58 -11.74 9.64
CA VAL A 127 9.07 -10.38 9.90
C VAL A 127 8.08 -9.58 10.73
N THR A 128 8.57 -8.87 11.74
CA THR A 128 7.78 -7.89 12.48
C THR A 128 7.86 -6.54 11.77
N ALA A 129 6.75 -6.11 11.17
CA ALA A 129 6.69 -4.93 10.32
C ALA A 129 6.08 -3.73 11.06
N THR A 130 6.48 -2.52 10.66
CA THR A 130 5.99 -1.27 11.27
C THR A 130 4.68 -0.73 10.65
N ARG A 131 3.99 -1.54 9.85
CA ARG A 131 2.69 -1.21 9.25
C ARG A 131 1.53 -1.32 10.24
N GLY A 132 0.39 -0.71 9.87
CA GLY A 132 -0.88 -0.98 10.52
C GLY A 132 -1.38 -2.41 10.24
N GLY A 133 -2.35 -2.87 11.05
CA GLY A 133 -2.94 -4.20 10.94
C GLY A 133 -2.29 -5.26 11.82
N GLN A 134 -2.73 -6.50 11.67
CA GLN A 134 -2.25 -7.68 12.41
C GLN A 134 -1.41 -8.59 11.49
N LEU A 135 -1.25 -9.87 11.85
CA LEU A 135 -0.58 -10.90 11.05
C LEU A 135 -1.21 -11.01 9.65
N THR A 136 -0.36 -11.13 8.63
CA THR A 136 -0.76 -11.39 7.24
C THR A 136 0.33 -12.18 6.52
N TYR A 137 0.01 -12.65 5.31
CA TYR A 137 0.94 -13.35 4.42
C TYR A 137 1.19 -12.56 3.14
N HIS A 138 2.43 -12.62 2.65
CA HIS A 138 2.81 -12.22 1.31
C HIS A 138 3.63 -13.31 0.63
N GLY A 139 3.49 -13.44 -0.68
CA GLY A 139 4.17 -14.49 -1.43
C GLY A 139 3.90 -14.42 -2.93
N PRO A 140 4.44 -15.39 -3.69
CA PRO A 140 4.13 -15.54 -5.10
C PRO A 140 2.63 -15.72 -5.35
N GLY A 141 2.15 -15.23 -6.48
CA GLY A 141 0.72 -15.18 -6.81
C GLY A 141 -0.02 -13.97 -6.23
N GLN A 142 0.69 -13.11 -5.48
CA GLN A 142 0.15 -11.89 -4.90
C GLN A 142 0.92 -10.66 -5.41
N ILE A 143 0.21 -9.71 -6.01
CA ILE A 143 0.79 -8.40 -6.29
C ILE A 143 0.86 -7.61 -5.00
N VAL A 144 2.06 -7.16 -4.66
CA VAL A 144 2.30 -6.18 -3.60
C VAL A 144 2.69 -4.86 -4.24
N GLY A 145 1.91 -3.82 -3.94
CA GLY A 145 2.15 -2.47 -4.41
C GLY A 145 2.54 -1.55 -3.27
N TYR A 146 3.65 -0.83 -3.45
CA TYR A 146 4.13 0.20 -2.54
C TYR A 146 4.12 1.57 -3.23
N PRO A 147 3.00 2.31 -3.13
CA PRO A 147 2.97 3.70 -3.54
C PRO A 147 3.69 4.55 -2.49
N LEU A 148 4.83 5.13 -2.87
CA LEU A 148 5.69 5.99 -2.06
C LEU A 148 5.48 7.44 -2.51
N LEU A 149 4.39 8.03 -2.04
CA LEU A 149 3.85 9.30 -2.46
C LEU A 149 3.99 10.37 -1.38
N ASP A 150 4.15 11.63 -1.79
CA ASP A 150 3.97 12.78 -0.92
C ASP A 150 2.51 13.29 -0.95
N LEU A 151 1.77 12.98 0.13
CA LEU A 151 0.38 13.36 0.31
C LEU A 151 0.20 14.88 0.53
N SER A 152 1.27 15.65 0.74
CA SER A 152 1.20 17.11 0.85
C SER A 152 1.04 17.82 -0.49
N ARG A 153 1.33 17.13 -1.61
CA ARG A 153 1.27 17.72 -2.96
C ARG A 153 -0.15 17.98 -3.46
N TYR A 154 -1.13 17.24 -2.96
CA TYR A 154 -2.52 17.34 -3.40
C TYR A 154 -3.19 18.62 -2.88
N SER A 155 -4.16 19.14 -3.65
CA SER A 155 -4.98 20.28 -3.28
C SER A 155 -6.47 19.93 -3.42
N PRO A 156 -7.23 19.80 -2.31
CA PRO A 156 -6.78 19.91 -0.92
C PRO A 156 -5.79 18.80 -0.55
N VAL A 157 -5.02 19.07 0.50
CA VAL A 157 -4.01 18.17 1.06
C VAL A 157 -4.61 16.81 1.41
N MET A 158 -4.07 15.73 0.86
CA MET A 158 -4.62 14.38 1.00
C MET A 158 -4.39 13.83 2.42
N GLY A 159 -5.45 13.37 3.08
CA GLY A 159 -5.36 12.71 4.38
C GLY A 159 -5.05 11.21 4.24
N ALA A 160 -4.55 10.58 5.32
CA ALA A 160 -4.27 9.14 5.31
C ALA A 160 -5.51 8.28 5.03
N ARG A 161 -6.69 8.70 5.52
CA ARG A 161 -7.96 8.02 5.23
C ARG A 161 -8.33 8.11 3.75
N ASP A 162 -8.26 9.30 3.16
CA ASP A 162 -8.54 9.47 1.72
C ASP A 162 -7.58 8.63 0.87
N TYR A 163 -6.29 8.61 1.23
CA TYR A 163 -5.30 7.77 0.57
C TYR A 163 -5.65 6.28 0.64
N VAL A 164 -6.05 5.76 1.81
CA VAL A 164 -6.52 4.37 1.95
C VAL A 164 -7.76 4.09 1.12
N CYS A 165 -8.75 4.97 1.15
CA CYS A 165 -9.97 4.83 0.33
C CYS A 165 -9.66 4.85 -1.18
N ARG A 166 -8.69 5.64 -1.62
CA ARG A 166 -8.21 5.63 -3.02
C ARG A 166 -7.56 4.29 -3.37
N MET A 167 -6.73 3.71 -2.51
CA MET A 167 -6.19 2.36 -2.77
C MET A 167 -7.28 1.29 -2.80
N GLU A 168 -8.26 1.34 -1.89
CA GLU A 168 -9.42 0.44 -1.94
C GLU A 168 -10.15 0.57 -3.28
N ARG A 169 -10.40 1.82 -3.70
CA ARG A 169 -11.08 2.11 -4.96
C ARG A 169 -10.29 1.63 -6.17
N LEU A 170 -8.97 1.79 -6.19
CA LEU A 170 -8.10 1.27 -7.25
C LEU A 170 -8.33 -0.23 -7.45
N LEU A 171 -8.26 -1.00 -6.36
CA LEU A 171 -8.36 -2.45 -6.40
C LEU A 171 -9.77 -2.91 -6.81
N GLN A 172 -10.81 -2.23 -6.33
CA GLN A 172 -12.19 -2.46 -6.77
C GLN A 172 -12.39 -2.18 -8.27
N ILE A 173 -11.85 -1.07 -8.78
CA ILE A 173 -11.92 -0.70 -10.20
C ILE A 173 -11.20 -1.77 -11.03
N HIS A 174 -10.02 -2.21 -10.58
CA HIS A 174 -9.26 -3.25 -11.26
C HIS A 174 -10.05 -4.57 -11.35
N LEU A 175 -10.65 -5.04 -10.25
CA LEU A 175 -11.53 -6.22 -10.26
C LEU A 175 -12.69 -6.08 -11.25
N LYS A 176 -13.38 -4.93 -11.21
CA LYS A 176 -14.58 -4.73 -12.03
C LYS A 176 -14.25 -4.63 -13.51
N GLU A 177 -13.27 -3.81 -13.86
CA GLU A 177 -12.97 -3.49 -15.26
C GLU A 177 -12.16 -4.57 -15.96
N ALA A 178 -11.21 -5.21 -15.27
CA ALA A 178 -10.38 -6.26 -15.89
C ALA A 178 -11.07 -7.62 -15.87
N HIS A 179 -11.87 -7.91 -14.84
CA HIS A 179 -12.35 -9.27 -14.58
C HIS A 179 -13.87 -9.40 -14.49
N ALA A 180 -14.63 -8.29 -14.57
CA ALA A 180 -16.07 -8.26 -14.34
C ALA A 180 -16.47 -8.81 -12.95
N VAL A 181 -15.56 -8.79 -11.98
CA VAL A 181 -15.79 -9.25 -10.62
C VAL A 181 -16.28 -8.09 -9.76
N ASP A 182 -17.42 -8.28 -9.10
CA ASP A 182 -17.95 -7.31 -8.14
C ASP A 182 -17.30 -7.50 -6.76
N HIS A 183 -17.10 -6.39 -6.07
CA HIS A 183 -16.66 -6.41 -4.68
C HIS A 183 -17.87 -6.41 -3.74
N CYS A 184 -17.69 -6.96 -2.55
CA CYS A 184 -18.63 -6.85 -1.44
C CYS A 184 -18.19 -5.70 -0.52
N PRO A 185 -19.09 -4.77 -0.15
CA PRO A 185 -18.83 -3.81 0.91
C PRO A 185 -18.45 -4.50 2.23
N SER A 186 -17.57 -3.87 3.00
CA SER A 186 -17.10 -4.37 4.30
C SER A 186 -16.78 -3.20 5.24
N GLU A 187 -16.96 -3.42 6.54
CA GLU A 187 -16.50 -2.48 7.59
C GLU A 187 -14.99 -2.57 7.84
N HIS A 188 -14.36 -3.66 7.36
CA HIS A 188 -12.94 -3.88 7.51
C HIS A 188 -12.16 -3.36 6.30
N THR A 189 -10.99 -2.78 6.55
CA THR A 189 -10.09 -2.30 5.49
C THR A 189 -9.66 -3.45 4.56
N GLY A 190 -9.70 -3.18 3.26
CA GLY A 190 -9.38 -4.12 2.19
C GLY A 190 -10.52 -4.29 1.18
N VAL A 191 -10.34 -5.22 0.25
CA VAL A 191 -11.36 -5.54 -0.76
C VAL A 191 -11.82 -6.97 -0.56
N PHE A 192 -13.15 -7.15 -0.57
CA PHE A 192 -13.81 -8.41 -0.31
C PHE A 192 -14.64 -8.83 -1.53
N LEU A 193 -14.77 -10.14 -1.75
CA LEU A 193 -15.60 -10.75 -2.78
C LEU A 193 -16.99 -11.11 -2.25
N ASP A 194 -17.06 -11.41 -0.96
CA ASP A 194 -18.25 -11.69 -0.17
C ASP A 194 -17.97 -11.30 1.30
N PRO A 195 -18.93 -11.38 2.23
CA PRO A 195 -18.72 -10.96 3.62
C PRO A 195 -17.55 -11.64 4.35
N ARG A 196 -17.06 -12.78 3.84
CA ARG A 196 -16.05 -13.65 4.46
C ARG A 196 -14.81 -13.86 3.59
N THR A 197 -14.79 -13.44 2.33
CA THR A 197 -13.66 -13.69 1.42
C THR A 197 -12.94 -12.39 1.06
N LYS A 198 -11.74 -12.19 1.61
CA LYS A 198 -10.89 -11.02 1.32
C LYS A 198 -9.93 -11.32 0.16
N VAL A 199 -9.99 -10.52 -0.90
CA VAL A 199 -9.09 -10.63 -2.07
C VAL A 199 -7.90 -9.67 -2.00
N ALA A 200 -8.03 -8.56 -1.27
CA ALA A 200 -6.93 -7.63 -1.10
C ALA A 200 -6.85 -7.04 0.31
N SER A 201 -5.62 -6.85 0.77
CA SER A 201 -5.28 -6.21 2.05
C SER A 201 -4.60 -4.87 1.79
N ILE A 202 -4.88 -3.89 2.64
CA ILE A 202 -4.25 -2.56 2.60
C ILE A 202 -3.71 -2.25 3.99
N GLY A 203 -2.43 -1.91 4.03
CA GLY A 203 -1.72 -1.60 5.26
C GLY A 203 -0.63 -0.60 4.94
N VAL A 204 -0.81 0.64 5.39
CA VAL A 204 0.10 1.74 5.07
C VAL A 204 0.70 2.39 6.31
N GLN A 205 1.81 3.08 6.08
CA GLN A 205 2.41 3.97 7.06
C GLN A 205 2.56 5.35 6.41
N VAL A 206 2.26 6.40 7.17
CA VAL A 206 2.45 7.78 6.74
C VAL A 206 3.32 8.48 7.77
N ARG A 207 4.53 8.89 7.37
CA ARG A 207 5.46 9.67 8.19
C ARG A 207 5.83 10.94 7.42
N HIS A 208 5.78 12.10 8.07
CA HIS A 208 6.04 13.39 7.41
C HIS A 208 5.26 13.57 6.10
N ARG A 209 4.02 13.04 6.02
CA ARG A 209 3.17 13.04 4.81
C ARG A 209 3.68 12.20 3.63
N LEU A 210 4.79 11.49 3.78
CA LEU A 210 5.29 10.51 2.81
C LEU A 210 4.74 9.12 3.17
N THR A 211 4.30 8.37 2.17
CA THR A 211 3.73 7.02 2.35
C THR A 211 4.80 5.93 2.24
N SER A 212 4.57 4.82 2.95
CA SER A 212 5.30 3.57 2.83
C SER A 212 4.35 2.40 3.08
N HIS A 213 4.77 1.20 2.70
CA HIS A 213 3.88 0.05 2.48
C HIS A 213 2.79 0.40 1.45
N GLY A 214 1.65 -0.28 1.49
CA GLY A 214 0.63 -0.09 0.47
C GLY A 214 -0.44 -1.17 0.50
N PHE A 215 -0.55 -1.89 -0.60
CA PHE A 215 -1.57 -2.92 -0.78
C PHE A 215 -0.98 -4.25 -1.21
N ALA A 216 -1.76 -5.31 -1.00
CA ALA A 216 -1.48 -6.66 -1.46
C ALA A 216 -2.77 -7.24 -2.03
N ILE A 217 -2.79 -7.63 -3.30
CA ILE A 217 -3.96 -8.26 -3.97
C ILE A 217 -3.58 -9.64 -4.48
N ASN A 218 -4.37 -10.64 -4.12
CA ASN A 218 -4.15 -12.03 -4.51
C ASN A 218 -4.62 -12.23 -5.95
N VAL A 219 -3.69 -12.45 -6.88
CA VAL A 219 -4.00 -12.68 -8.29
C VAL A 219 -4.35 -14.14 -8.52
N THR A 220 -3.48 -15.06 -8.12
CA THR A 220 -3.67 -16.51 -8.25
C THR A 220 -4.14 -17.11 -6.92
N GLN A 221 -4.50 -18.39 -6.92
CA GLN A 221 -4.87 -19.11 -5.69
C GLN A 221 -3.66 -19.53 -4.82
N GLU A 222 -2.42 -19.34 -5.28
CA GLU A 222 -1.21 -19.76 -4.55
C GLU A 222 -1.13 -19.21 -3.10
N PRO A 223 -1.45 -17.91 -2.84
CA PRO A 223 -1.43 -17.38 -1.48
C PRO A 223 -2.46 -18.01 -0.52
N CYS A 224 -3.58 -18.55 -1.03
CA CYS A 224 -4.69 -19.01 -0.19
C CYS A 224 -4.25 -20.11 0.79
N ARG A 225 -3.44 -21.08 0.33
CA ARG A 225 -2.93 -22.17 1.17
C ARG A 225 -2.04 -21.69 2.31
N TRP A 226 -1.39 -20.54 2.15
CA TRP A 226 -0.59 -19.92 3.20
C TRP A 226 -1.48 -19.15 4.18
N PHE A 227 -2.51 -18.47 3.68
CA PHE A 227 -3.50 -17.84 4.54
C PHE A 227 -4.27 -18.84 5.41
N ASP A 228 -4.55 -20.05 4.92
CA ASP A 228 -5.21 -21.12 5.68
C ASP A 228 -4.41 -21.56 6.93
N ARG A 229 -3.14 -21.15 7.04
CA ARG A 229 -2.28 -21.46 8.19
C ARG A 229 -2.36 -20.40 9.28
N ILE A 230 -3.05 -19.28 9.09
CA ILE A 230 -3.11 -18.18 10.07
C ILE A 230 -4.53 -17.67 10.25
N VAL A 231 -4.80 -17.06 11.40
CA VAL A 231 -5.97 -16.19 11.56
C VAL A 231 -5.57 -14.78 11.13
N ALA A 232 -5.84 -14.43 9.88
CA ALA A 232 -5.51 -13.12 9.34
C ALA A 232 -6.48 -12.04 9.83
N CYS A 233 -5.95 -10.85 10.15
CA CYS A 233 -6.74 -9.68 10.57
C CYS A 233 -7.59 -9.83 11.86
N GLY A 234 -7.49 -10.93 12.60
CA GLY A 234 -8.24 -11.14 13.85
C GLY A 234 -9.74 -11.33 13.59
N LEU A 235 -10.06 -11.78 12.38
CA LEU A 235 -11.40 -12.09 11.92
C LEU A 235 -11.43 -13.61 11.68
N ASP A 236 -11.84 -14.37 12.70
CA ASP A 236 -11.85 -15.85 12.66
C ASP A 236 -12.68 -16.41 11.49
N ASP A 237 -13.57 -15.59 10.94
CA ASP A 237 -14.53 -15.92 9.90
C ASP A 237 -14.13 -15.44 8.48
N VAL A 238 -12.94 -14.83 8.32
CA VAL A 238 -12.48 -14.30 7.02
C VAL A 238 -11.38 -15.16 6.42
N ARG A 239 -11.63 -15.67 5.21
CA ARG A 239 -10.68 -16.41 4.38
C ARG A 239 -10.06 -15.51 3.30
N ALA A 240 -8.89 -15.90 2.81
CA ALA A 240 -8.32 -15.30 1.61
C ALA A 240 -9.03 -15.83 0.35
N GLY A 241 -9.25 -14.93 -0.61
CA GLY A 241 -9.64 -15.26 -1.98
C GLY A 241 -8.65 -14.67 -2.97
N SER A 242 -8.87 -14.94 -4.25
CA SER A 242 -8.04 -14.43 -5.35
C SER A 242 -8.88 -14.00 -6.55
N ILE A 243 -8.29 -13.19 -7.43
CA ILE A 243 -8.92 -12.78 -8.69
C ILE A 243 -9.18 -14.01 -9.58
N GLU A 244 -8.21 -14.92 -9.69
CA GLU A 244 -8.34 -16.18 -10.42
C GLU A 244 -9.54 -17.00 -9.91
N GLY A 245 -9.66 -17.17 -8.59
CA GLY A 245 -10.76 -17.93 -7.99
C GLY A 245 -12.12 -17.28 -8.23
N ALA A 246 -12.19 -15.95 -8.19
CA ALA A 246 -13.44 -15.20 -8.39
C ALA A 246 -13.87 -15.14 -9.86
N SER A 247 -12.91 -14.99 -10.78
CA SER A 247 -13.17 -14.84 -12.21
C SER A 247 -13.28 -16.18 -12.95
N GLY A 248 -12.75 -17.26 -12.38
CA GLY A 248 -12.67 -18.58 -13.01
C GLY A 248 -11.67 -18.63 -14.18
N LYS A 249 -10.80 -17.63 -14.33
CA LYS A 249 -9.81 -17.52 -15.40
C LYS A 249 -8.41 -17.73 -14.84
N ALA A 250 -7.57 -18.46 -15.57
CA ALA A 250 -6.15 -18.57 -15.25
C ALA A 250 -5.47 -17.20 -15.46
N LEU A 251 -4.78 -16.71 -14.43
CA LEU A 251 -4.13 -15.40 -14.43
C LEU A 251 -2.65 -15.53 -14.04
N THR A 252 -1.86 -14.53 -14.40
CA THR A 252 -0.47 -14.39 -13.93
C THR A 252 -0.30 -13.02 -13.29
N VAL A 253 0.56 -12.96 -12.27
CA VAL A 253 0.89 -11.68 -11.62
C VAL A 253 1.46 -10.68 -12.61
N GLU A 254 2.38 -11.11 -13.49
CA GLU A 254 2.95 -10.26 -14.54
C GLU A 254 1.89 -9.68 -15.47
N GLY A 255 0.87 -10.46 -15.85
CA GLY A 255 -0.20 -10.03 -16.75
C GLY A 255 -1.12 -8.96 -16.16
N GLU A 256 -1.25 -8.91 -14.83
CA GLU A 256 -2.12 -7.95 -14.14
C GLU A 256 -1.43 -6.59 -13.88
N MET A 257 -0.09 -6.55 -13.84
CA MET A 257 0.67 -5.33 -13.51
C MET A 257 0.36 -4.14 -14.44
N PRO A 258 0.35 -4.26 -15.78
CA PRO A 258 0.13 -3.12 -16.67
C PRO A 258 -1.25 -2.47 -16.46
N GLY A 259 -2.29 -3.30 -16.33
CA GLY A 259 -3.65 -2.83 -16.11
C GLY A 259 -3.83 -2.16 -14.74
N LEU A 260 -3.06 -2.58 -13.73
CA LEU A 260 -3.07 -1.95 -12.41
C LEU A 260 -2.34 -0.60 -12.43
N ILE A 261 -1.20 -0.51 -13.12
CA ILE A 261 -0.43 0.74 -13.31
C ILE A 261 -1.28 1.81 -14.01
N GLU A 262 -1.94 1.45 -15.12
CA GLU A 262 -2.81 2.36 -15.87
C GLU A 262 -3.92 2.93 -14.98
N ARG A 263 -4.62 2.04 -14.24
CA ARG A 263 -5.71 2.44 -13.33
C ARG A 263 -5.21 3.26 -12.15
N PHE A 264 -4.00 2.99 -11.68
CA PHE A 264 -3.34 3.80 -10.65
C PHE A 264 -3.16 5.24 -11.16
N GLY A 265 -2.53 5.42 -12.32
CA GLY A 265 -2.35 6.74 -12.94
C GLY A 265 -3.66 7.48 -13.16
N ARG A 266 -4.66 6.78 -13.71
CA ARG A 266 -6.00 7.35 -13.94
C ARG A 266 -6.68 7.80 -12.65
N LEU A 267 -6.60 7.01 -11.57
CA LEU A 267 -7.24 7.33 -10.30
C LEU A 267 -6.55 8.49 -9.56
N TYR A 268 -5.23 8.61 -9.71
CA TYR A 268 -4.45 9.70 -9.13
C TYR A 268 -4.34 10.91 -10.06
N GLU A 269 -4.93 10.84 -11.27
CA GLU A 269 -4.89 11.87 -12.31
C GLU A 269 -3.46 12.30 -12.66
N ARG A 270 -2.56 11.32 -12.74
CA ARG A 270 -1.13 11.52 -12.96
C ARG A 270 -0.60 10.57 -14.02
N ASP A 271 0.30 11.08 -14.85
CA ASP A 271 0.99 10.26 -15.83
C ASP A 271 1.87 9.22 -15.12
N MET A 272 1.87 8.00 -15.65
CA MET A 272 2.73 6.92 -15.17
C MET A 272 3.93 6.81 -16.10
N VAL A 273 5.13 6.90 -15.54
CA VAL A 273 6.38 6.79 -16.31
C VAL A 273 7.21 5.65 -15.75
N THR A 274 7.77 4.82 -16.63
CA THR A 274 8.72 3.79 -16.19
C THR A 274 9.93 4.49 -15.57
N LEU A 275 10.39 3.99 -14.43
CA LEU A 275 11.62 4.46 -13.83
C LEU A 275 12.82 4.05 -14.71
N ASP A 276 13.51 5.04 -15.29
CA ASP A 276 14.72 4.79 -16.05
C ASP A 276 15.88 4.46 -15.09
N LEU A 277 16.22 3.17 -15.00
CA LEU A 277 17.31 2.68 -14.16
C LEU A 277 18.71 2.94 -14.74
N THR A 278 18.81 3.47 -15.96
CA THR A 278 20.09 3.91 -16.54
C THR A 278 20.55 5.27 -15.99
N GLU A 279 19.62 6.06 -15.46
CA GLU A 279 19.94 7.29 -14.72
C GLU A 279 20.67 6.94 -13.41
N ASP A 280 21.77 7.63 -13.15
CA ASP A 280 22.48 7.46 -11.89
C ASP A 280 21.81 8.27 -10.77
N SER A 281 21.02 7.58 -9.93
CA SER A 281 20.38 8.18 -8.77
C SER A 281 20.46 7.30 -7.53
N PRO A 282 20.44 7.87 -6.30
CA PRO A 282 20.46 7.08 -5.07
C PRO A 282 19.32 6.06 -4.96
N ILE A 283 18.15 6.37 -5.55
CA ILE A 283 16.99 5.48 -5.60
C ILE A 283 17.26 4.32 -6.56
N ASN A 284 17.72 4.62 -7.79
CA ASN A 284 18.00 3.61 -8.81
C ASN A 284 19.08 2.63 -8.33
N ARG A 285 20.17 3.12 -7.75
CA ARG A 285 21.21 2.27 -7.15
C ARG A 285 20.64 1.34 -6.07
N ALA A 286 19.74 1.83 -5.23
CA ALA A 286 19.13 1.02 -4.19
C ALA A 286 18.19 -0.06 -4.75
N ILE A 287 17.45 0.24 -5.82
CA ILE A 287 16.62 -0.72 -6.54
C ILE A 287 17.49 -1.80 -7.18
N LEU A 288 18.55 -1.41 -7.89
CA LEU A 288 19.47 -2.35 -8.56
C LEU A 288 20.15 -3.32 -7.57
N VAL A 289 20.58 -2.82 -6.41
CA VAL A 289 21.12 -3.67 -5.34
C VAL A 289 20.10 -4.71 -4.86
N LEU A 290 18.83 -4.32 -4.70
CA LEU A 290 17.77 -5.26 -4.32
C LEU A 290 17.48 -6.29 -5.40
N GLU A 291 17.53 -5.90 -6.68
CA GLU A 291 17.39 -6.84 -7.81
C GLU A 291 18.54 -7.86 -7.87
N GLU A 292 19.76 -7.41 -7.62
CA GLU A 292 20.94 -8.28 -7.54
C GLU A 292 20.82 -9.27 -6.37
N GLU A 293 20.47 -8.78 -5.18
CA GLU A 293 20.24 -9.62 -4.00
C GLU A 293 19.16 -10.69 -4.27
N ALA A 294 18.01 -10.29 -4.82
CA ALA A 294 16.94 -11.21 -5.15
C ALA A 294 17.35 -12.25 -6.21
N SER A 295 18.25 -11.89 -7.12
CA SER A 295 18.77 -12.78 -8.16
C SER A 295 19.82 -13.77 -7.62
N ALA A 296 20.57 -13.37 -6.59
CA ALA A 296 21.57 -14.22 -5.94
C ALA A 296 20.94 -15.25 -4.98
N MET A 297 19.73 -14.99 -4.49
CA MET A 297 19.03 -15.89 -3.57
C MET A 297 18.42 -17.11 -4.29
N GLY A 298 18.52 -18.29 -3.65
CA GLY A 298 17.98 -19.55 -4.17
C GLY A 298 16.45 -19.66 -4.22
N SER A 299 15.95 -20.88 -4.45
CA SER A 299 14.52 -21.19 -4.50
C SER A 299 13.83 -21.00 -3.14
N TRP A 300 12.50 -20.93 -3.17
CA TRP A 300 11.63 -20.90 -2.00
C TRP A 300 10.54 -21.98 -2.12
N ASN A 301 9.88 -22.29 -1.01
CA ASN A 301 8.75 -23.22 -1.00
C ASN A 301 7.53 -22.58 -1.66
N ARG A 302 6.92 -23.25 -2.65
CA ARG A 302 5.71 -22.77 -3.33
C ARG A 302 4.42 -23.05 -2.55
N ALA A 303 4.48 -23.97 -1.59
CA ALA A 303 3.38 -24.29 -0.70
C ALA A 303 3.92 -24.52 0.72
N PRO A 304 3.08 -24.35 1.76
CA PRO A 304 3.46 -24.72 3.12
C PRO A 304 3.91 -26.17 3.16
N LEU A 305 5.03 -26.43 3.83
CA LEU A 305 5.43 -27.79 4.16
C LEU A 305 4.40 -28.39 5.13
N ASP A 306 4.15 -29.69 5.01
CA ASP A 306 3.31 -30.40 5.96
C ASP A 306 4.02 -30.45 7.32
N SER A 307 3.33 -30.05 8.38
CA SER A 307 3.84 -30.15 9.75
C SER A 307 3.93 -31.64 10.13
N HIS A 308 5.14 -32.12 10.41
CA HIS A 308 5.38 -33.43 11.01
C HIS A 308 4.82 -33.52 12.44
#